data_AF-A0A9D8NR63-F1
#
_entry.id   AF-A0A9D8NR63-F1
#
_cell.length_a   1.000
_cell.length_b   1.000
_cell.length_c   1.000
_cell.angle_alpha   90.00
_cell.angle_beta   90.00
_cell.angle_gamma   90.00
#
_symmetry.space_group_name_H-M   'P 1'
#
loop_
_entity.id
_entity.type
_entity.pdbx_description
1 polymer ?
#
loop_
_entity_poly.entity_id
_entity_poly.type
_entity_poly.pdbx_seq_one_letter_code
_entity_poly.pdbx_strand_id
1 'polypeptide(L)'
;MSPRHFAGASLLVAALVGMVFLPSALAQGDDLKTAYAKYQKGRGMLGPWMAGTKDYEKGNKEHRDAVEGYTRFVVFGNTYRNRLVPKQDPTAEKLLTLADEITRDLEKGMIKAFEMPYGPDLLMAFEKSLLKSCKELLDGNTDQYTRLNGSRALPALGIGLGSRTKDNKAVLDLKGQMEVATGLTSLANDISAKAFAGNPRDDGAALYAMRGVKEMYRSLAATLPLRTDREKKAGPVSLPQDVEEKNLELLASFVLSPPAYLSGALPDEIQGYKLLRREAIRALAANGKTKLGKTSPALTLAKVLTRPRNQANLADSFRLDEQVDAAIGLAQIRLEKDFNSDLAASLVGQFLTEYLAQYGDRANAGEMKAFPFAYHAARLNTALSDWSAAPVPGVKLMAQKARACLSAMEKRDGTAQFQEAELIQTLRKDDQLIKGDAASKIEFPAN
;
A
#
# COMPACT_ATOMS: atom_id res chain seq x y z
N MET A 1 0.41 19.89 62.36
CA MET A 1 0.80 20.92 61.37
C MET A 1 2.04 20.44 60.62
N SER A 2 1.97 20.45 59.28
CA SER A 2 3.05 20.35 58.28
C SER A 2 3.89 19.06 58.14
N PRO A 3 4.05 18.53 56.90
CA PRO A 3 4.91 17.40 56.52
C PRO A 3 6.29 17.86 56.02
N ARG A 4 7.25 16.92 55.96
CA ARG A 4 8.52 16.83 55.18
C ARG A 4 9.37 15.79 55.95
N HIS A 5 9.81 14.65 55.42
CA HIS A 5 10.87 14.48 54.42
C HIS A 5 10.75 13.06 53.81
N PHE A 6 10.58 12.95 52.50
CA PHE A 6 10.91 11.76 51.72
C PHE A 6 11.74 12.24 50.52
N ALA A 7 13.05 12.27 50.69
CA ALA A 7 14.02 12.53 49.63
C ALA A 7 15.13 11.50 49.79
N GLY A 8 15.03 10.41 49.05
CA GLY A 8 15.98 9.30 49.17
C GLY A 8 15.60 8.08 48.36
N ALA A 9 15.37 8.22 47.04
CA ALA A 9 15.30 7.07 46.11
C ALA A 9 15.31 7.49 44.62
N SER A 10 16.15 8.44 44.20
CA SER A 10 16.16 8.87 42.78
C SER A 10 17.54 9.02 42.14
N LEU A 11 18.61 8.47 42.74
CA LEU A 11 19.95 8.59 42.17
C LEU A 11 20.71 7.27 41.99
N LEU A 12 20.10 6.11 42.26
CA LEU A 12 20.82 4.82 42.24
C LEU A 12 20.42 3.84 41.14
N VAL A 13 19.51 4.23 40.23
CA VAL A 13 19.13 3.40 39.06
C VAL A 13 19.89 3.81 37.79
N ALA A 14 20.61 4.94 37.82
CA ALA A 14 21.40 5.42 36.69
C ALA A 14 22.79 4.75 36.56
N ALA A 15 23.22 3.92 37.53
CA ALA A 15 24.60 3.45 37.61
C ALA A 15 24.82 1.94 37.36
N LEU A 16 23.76 1.13 37.13
CA LEU A 16 23.90 -0.35 37.04
C LEU A 16 23.47 -0.99 35.72
N VAL A 17 23.18 -0.22 34.66
CA VAL A 17 22.82 -0.74 33.31
C VAL A 17 24.00 -0.63 32.33
N GLY A 18 25.22 -0.72 32.86
CA GLY A 18 26.47 -0.47 32.12
C GLY A 18 27.10 -1.69 31.44
N MET A 19 26.64 -2.92 31.65
CA MET A 19 27.29 -4.10 31.05
C MET A 19 26.33 -5.25 30.81
N VAL A 20 25.70 -5.30 29.63
CA VAL A 20 25.49 -6.57 28.91
C VAL A 20 25.67 -6.29 27.42
N PHE A 21 26.76 -6.86 26.91
CA PHE A 21 27.18 -6.88 25.52
C PHE A 21 26.14 -7.53 24.60
N LEU A 22 25.74 -6.82 23.54
CA LEU A 22 25.39 -7.40 22.24
C LEU A 22 26.23 -6.68 21.18
N PRO A 23 27.48 -7.10 20.95
CA PRO A 23 28.30 -6.57 19.87
C PRO A 23 27.87 -7.23 18.56
N SER A 24 28.08 -6.49 17.47
CA SER A 24 27.93 -6.91 16.05
C SER A 24 26.55 -6.66 15.42
N ALA A 25 26.35 -5.41 14.97
CA ALA A 25 25.53 -4.96 13.81
C ALA A 25 24.64 -3.74 14.11
N LEU A 26 25.16 -2.75 14.85
CA LEU A 26 24.65 -1.39 14.86
C LEU A 26 25.70 -0.47 14.26
N ALA A 27 26.01 -0.68 12.98
CA ALA A 27 26.73 0.32 12.22
C ALA A 27 25.74 1.45 11.87
N GLN A 28 25.99 2.64 12.44
CA GLN A 28 25.54 3.97 11.96
C GLN A 28 24.12 4.47 12.28
N GLY A 29 23.41 3.95 13.29
CA GLY A 29 22.16 4.54 13.78
C GLY A 29 22.20 4.85 15.28
N ASP A 30 21.49 5.91 15.71
CA ASP A 30 21.14 6.15 17.12
C ASP A 30 20.60 4.84 17.75
N ASP A 31 21.06 4.49 18.95
CA ASP A 31 20.48 3.37 19.69
C ASP A 31 19.03 3.68 20.16
N LEU A 32 18.25 2.65 20.51
CA LEU A 32 16.85 2.82 20.96
C LEU A 32 16.74 3.80 22.13
N LYS A 33 17.73 3.81 23.03
CA LYS A 33 17.76 4.69 24.20
C LYS A 33 17.88 6.15 23.77
N THR A 34 18.74 6.43 22.80
CA THR A 34 18.93 7.76 22.21
C THR A 34 17.67 8.21 21.46
N ALA A 35 17.07 7.33 20.65
CA ALA A 35 15.80 7.62 19.99
C ALA A 35 14.67 7.90 21.00
N TYR A 36 14.58 7.11 22.07
CA TYR A 36 13.59 7.30 23.13
C TYR A 36 13.83 8.59 23.93
N ALA A 37 15.07 8.93 24.25
CA ALA A 37 15.40 10.19 24.94
C ALA A 37 14.99 11.41 24.10
N LYS A 38 15.26 11.38 22.78
CA LYS A 38 14.80 12.41 21.84
C LYS A 38 13.28 12.48 21.78
N TYR A 39 12.59 11.34 21.71
CA TYR A 39 11.13 11.28 21.77
C TYR A 39 10.58 11.88 23.08
N GLN A 40 11.13 11.52 24.24
CA GLN A 40 10.68 12.03 25.53
C GLN A 40 10.81 13.54 25.62
N LYS A 41 11.91 14.11 25.09
CA LYS A 41 12.10 15.55 25.02
C LYS A 41 11.04 16.24 24.15
N GLY A 42 10.61 15.60 23.06
CA GLY A 42 9.61 16.14 22.12
C GLY A 42 8.14 15.86 22.47
N ARG A 43 7.84 14.77 23.21
CA ARG A 43 6.47 14.31 23.48
C ARG A 43 5.60 15.38 24.14
N GLY A 44 6.19 16.17 25.04
CA GLY A 44 5.50 17.27 25.73
C GLY A 44 5.02 18.38 24.80
N MET A 45 5.58 18.50 23.60
CA MET A 45 5.17 19.47 22.58
C MET A 45 4.12 18.89 21.63
N LEU A 46 4.23 17.59 21.29
CA LEU A 46 3.33 16.94 20.34
C LEU A 46 1.88 16.92 20.84
N GLY A 47 1.66 16.61 22.12
CA GLY A 47 0.31 16.58 22.70
C GLY A 47 -0.44 17.91 22.51
N PRO A 48 0.12 19.05 22.93
CA PRO A 48 -0.46 20.37 22.69
C PRO A 48 -0.68 20.72 21.22
N TRP A 49 0.26 20.41 20.32
CA TRP A 49 0.05 20.62 18.88
C TRP A 49 -1.11 19.79 18.36
N MET A 50 -1.17 18.51 18.74
CA MET A 50 -2.23 17.59 18.32
C MET A 50 -3.60 17.98 18.87
N ALA A 51 -3.62 18.54 20.09
CA ALA A 51 -4.83 18.99 20.76
C ALA A 51 -5.34 20.35 20.26
N GLY A 52 -4.59 21.03 19.38
CA GLY A 52 -5.01 22.35 18.93
C GLY A 52 -4.70 23.49 19.91
N THR A 53 -3.93 23.23 20.97
CA THR A 53 -3.74 24.17 22.10
C THR A 53 -2.44 24.97 22.03
N LYS A 54 -1.52 24.58 21.14
CA LYS A 54 -0.30 25.33 20.80
C LYS A 54 -0.01 25.22 19.32
N ASP A 55 0.54 26.28 18.75
CA ASP A 55 0.90 26.35 17.34
C ASP A 55 2.22 25.61 17.06
N TYR A 56 2.28 24.94 15.91
CA TYR A 56 3.54 24.44 15.37
C TYR A 56 4.22 25.54 14.54
N GLU A 57 5.32 26.06 15.06
CA GLU A 57 6.20 27.00 14.34
C GLU A 57 7.27 26.29 13.50
N LYS A 58 7.10 26.28 12.18
CA LYS A 58 8.05 25.66 11.22
C LYS A 58 9.48 26.18 11.31
N GLY A 59 9.66 27.45 11.66
CA GLY A 59 10.98 28.07 11.83
C GLY A 59 11.68 27.69 13.14
N ASN A 60 10.91 27.21 14.13
CA ASN A 60 11.42 26.93 15.46
C ASN A 60 12.21 25.62 15.46
N LYS A 61 13.47 25.69 15.91
CA LYS A 61 14.36 24.51 15.96
C LYS A 61 13.84 23.45 16.91
N GLU A 62 13.39 23.83 18.11
CA GLU A 62 12.91 22.87 19.10
C GLU A 62 11.68 22.11 18.60
N HIS A 63 10.81 22.80 17.85
CA HIS A 63 9.65 22.18 17.25
C HIS A 63 10.05 21.13 16.20
N ARG A 64 11.00 21.47 15.33
CA ARG A 64 11.54 20.53 14.33
C ARG A 64 12.25 19.34 14.98
N ASP A 65 13.11 19.60 15.97
CA ASP A 65 13.84 18.56 16.70
C ASP A 65 12.88 17.59 17.42
N ALA A 66 11.75 18.09 17.94
CA ALA A 66 10.73 17.27 18.58
C ALA A 66 9.99 16.37 17.57
N VAL A 67 9.61 16.89 16.40
CA VAL A 67 9.03 16.07 15.32
C VAL A 67 10.04 15.02 14.86
N GLU A 68 11.31 15.38 14.71
CA GLU A 68 12.38 14.45 14.32
C GLU A 68 12.62 13.36 15.35
N GLY A 69 12.72 13.71 16.63
CA GLY A 69 12.83 12.75 17.71
C GLY A 69 11.66 11.77 17.74
N TYR A 70 10.46 12.27 17.46
CA TYR A 70 9.25 11.45 17.42
C TYR A 70 9.26 10.47 16.23
N THR A 71 9.44 10.95 15.00
CA THR A 71 9.43 10.07 13.81
C THR A 71 10.57 9.06 13.84
N ARG A 72 11.73 9.45 14.37
CA ARG A 72 12.87 8.55 14.57
C ARG A 72 12.51 7.46 15.58
N PHE A 73 11.88 7.79 16.70
CA PHE A 73 11.42 6.77 17.64
C PHE A 73 10.37 5.82 17.05
N VAL A 74 9.46 6.30 16.20
CA VAL A 74 8.48 5.43 15.49
C VAL A 74 9.20 4.41 14.60
N VAL A 75 10.17 4.87 13.80
CA VAL A 75 10.91 4.03 12.85
C VAL A 75 11.84 3.06 13.57
N PHE A 76 12.60 3.55 14.55
CA PHE A 76 13.58 2.75 15.27
C PHE A 76 12.90 1.86 16.33
N GLY A 77 11.89 2.34 17.06
CA GLY A 77 11.17 1.56 18.08
C GLY A 77 10.58 0.26 17.51
N ASN A 78 10.02 0.31 16.30
CA ASN A 78 9.57 -0.87 15.58
C ASN A 78 10.70 -1.87 15.29
N THR A 79 11.91 -1.38 15.01
CA THR A 79 13.11 -2.19 14.72
C THR A 79 13.57 -3.03 15.91
N TYR A 80 13.51 -2.48 17.11
CA TYR A 80 14.00 -3.19 18.31
C TYR A 80 13.02 -4.24 18.86
N ARG A 81 11.78 -4.28 18.37
CA ARG A 81 10.70 -5.21 18.81
C ARG A 81 11.08 -6.68 18.83
N ASN A 82 11.76 -7.15 17.79
CA ASN A 82 12.04 -8.58 17.61
C ASN A 82 13.41 -9.00 18.16
N ARG A 83 14.25 -8.03 18.56
CA ARG A 83 15.58 -8.27 19.12
C ARG A 83 15.59 -8.23 20.66
N LEU A 84 14.55 -7.65 21.26
CA LEU A 84 14.35 -7.64 22.70
C LEU A 84 13.54 -8.89 23.08
N VAL A 85 14.16 -9.85 23.76
CA VAL A 85 13.43 -10.97 24.38
C VAL A 85 12.58 -10.38 25.50
N PRO A 86 11.25 -10.31 25.39
CA PRO A 86 10.41 -9.57 26.35
C PRO A 86 10.53 -10.10 27.78
N LYS A 87 10.95 -11.36 27.92
CA LYS A 87 11.12 -12.03 29.22
C LYS A 87 12.33 -11.55 30.03
N GLN A 88 13.27 -10.79 29.46
CA GLN A 88 14.51 -10.39 30.14
C GLN A 88 14.60 -8.90 30.49
N ASP A 89 13.77 -8.03 29.91
CA ASP A 89 13.73 -6.60 30.25
C ASP A 89 12.29 -6.05 30.24
N PRO A 90 11.66 -5.87 31.41
CA PRO A 90 10.32 -5.27 31.54
C PRO A 90 10.22 -3.83 31.01
N THR A 91 11.36 -3.13 30.87
CA THR A 91 11.42 -1.78 30.31
C THR A 91 11.28 -1.82 28.79
N ALA A 92 11.89 -2.82 28.15
CA ALA A 92 11.76 -3.06 26.72
C ALA A 92 10.30 -3.31 26.30
N GLU A 93 9.58 -4.17 27.02
CA GLU A 93 8.18 -4.47 26.72
C GLU A 93 7.29 -3.21 26.80
N LYS A 94 7.50 -2.36 27.81
CA LYS A 94 6.80 -1.06 27.93
C LYS A 94 7.12 -0.11 26.78
N LEU A 95 8.38 -0.06 26.33
CA LEU A 95 8.78 0.77 25.20
C LEU A 95 8.18 0.29 23.87
N LEU A 96 8.00 -1.03 23.70
CA LEU A 96 7.39 -1.60 22.50
C LEU A 96 5.89 -1.37 22.44
N THR A 97 5.18 -1.58 23.55
CA THR A 97 3.76 -1.23 23.65
C THR A 97 3.54 0.25 23.37
N LEU A 98 4.43 1.12 23.87
CA LEU A 98 4.39 2.55 23.60
C LEU A 98 4.57 2.88 22.11
N ALA A 99 5.44 2.17 21.37
CA ALA A 99 5.58 2.38 19.92
C ALA A 99 4.31 1.98 19.14
N ASP A 100 3.64 0.89 19.54
CA ASP A 100 2.37 0.45 18.95
C ASP A 100 1.21 1.41 19.28
N GLU A 101 1.20 1.98 20.49
CA GLU A 101 0.26 3.03 20.90
C GLU A 101 0.49 4.31 20.11
N ILE A 102 1.74 4.76 20.01
CA ILE A 102 2.14 5.92 19.20
C ILE A 102 1.71 5.74 17.74
N THR A 103 1.94 4.58 17.14
CA THR A 103 1.53 4.33 15.74
C THR A 103 0.01 4.36 15.57
N ARG A 104 -0.76 3.85 16.54
CA ARG A 104 -2.23 3.91 16.51
C ARG A 104 -2.76 5.32 16.79
N ASP A 105 -2.10 6.05 17.68
CA ASP A 105 -2.40 7.44 18.01
C ASP A 105 -2.06 8.36 16.83
N LEU A 106 -1.04 8.02 16.04
CA LEU A 106 -0.74 8.66 14.76
C LEU A 106 -1.90 8.48 13.77
N GLU A 107 -2.32 7.24 13.54
CA GLU A 107 -3.39 6.91 12.61
C GLU A 107 -4.73 7.58 12.99
N LYS A 108 -5.00 7.79 14.28
CA LYS A 108 -6.29 8.32 14.77
C LYS A 108 -6.28 9.78 15.19
N GLY A 109 -5.21 10.22 15.86
CA GLY A 109 -5.09 11.53 16.50
C GLY A 109 -4.47 12.58 15.60
N MET A 110 -3.49 12.20 14.78
CA MET A 110 -2.78 13.15 13.93
C MET A 110 -3.68 13.69 12.80
N ILE A 111 -4.59 12.88 12.25
CA ILE A 111 -5.59 13.35 11.28
C ILE A 111 -6.41 14.53 11.81
N LYS A 112 -6.81 14.51 13.10
CA LYS A 112 -7.55 15.63 13.73
C LYS A 112 -6.66 16.84 13.99
N ALA A 113 -5.43 16.62 14.42
CA ALA A 113 -4.43 17.69 14.62
C ALA A 113 -4.18 18.48 13.33
N PHE A 114 -4.27 17.79 12.19
CA PHE A 114 -4.03 18.34 10.88
C PHE A 114 -5.17 19.20 10.32
N GLU A 115 -6.30 19.23 11.00
CA GLU A 115 -7.42 20.13 10.69
C GLU A 115 -7.26 21.51 11.35
N MET A 116 -6.25 21.68 12.21
CA MET A 116 -5.93 22.95 12.86
C MET A 116 -5.22 23.92 11.90
N PRO A 117 -5.22 25.24 12.17
CA PRO A 117 -4.60 26.24 11.28
C PRO A 117 -3.14 25.96 10.88
N TYR A 118 -2.37 25.31 11.76
CA TYR A 118 -0.97 24.93 11.58
C TYR A 118 -0.78 23.43 11.26
N GLY A 119 -1.88 22.70 11.09
CA GLY A 119 -1.92 21.28 10.73
C GLY A 119 -1.12 20.92 9.47
N PRO A 120 -1.20 21.70 8.37
CA PRO A 120 -0.44 21.44 7.15
C PRO A 120 1.08 21.45 7.34
N ASP A 121 1.61 22.44 8.06
CA ASP A 121 3.06 22.54 8.30
C ASP A 121 3.55 21.45 9.24
N LEU A 122 2.77 21.08 10.26
CA LEU A 122 3.09 19.96 11.14
C LEU A 122 3.07 18.63 10.39
N LEU A 123 2.06 18.37 9.56
CA LEU A 123 1.99 17.17 8.73
C LEU A 123 3.18 17.11 7.78
N MET A 124 3.49 18.22 7.11
CA MET A 124 4.65 18.28 6.21
C MET A 124 5.96 17.97 6.94
N ALA A 125 6.18 18.56 8.11
CA ALA A 125 7.37 18.30 8.91
C ALA A 125 7.45 16.83 9.35
N PHE A 126 6.32 16.26 9.75
CA PHE A 126 6.21 14.86 10.14
C PHE A 126 6.56 13.92 8.98
N GLU A 127 5.90 14.09 7.83
CA GLU A 127 6.08 13.26 6.63
C GLU A 127 7.53 13.28 6.14
N LYS A 128 8.13 14.47 6.04
CA LYS A 128 9.54 14.62 5.65
C LYS A 128 10.48 13.94 6.63
N SER A 129 10.23 14.12 7.92
CA SER A 129 11.09 13.56 8.96
C SER A 129 10.96 12.04 9.05
N LEU A 130 9.76 11.50 8.83
CA LEU A 130 9.52 10.07 8.77
C LEU A 130 10.21 9.46 7.54
N LEU A 131 10.06 10.07 6.37
CA LEU A 131 10.76 9.65 5.15
C LEU A 131 12.28 9.68 5.32
N LYS A 132 12.84 10.76 5.88
CA LYS A 132 14.27 10.89 6.20
C LYS A 132 14.72 9.76 7.13
N SER A 133 13.99 9.51 8.21
CA SER A 133 14.30 8.46 9.19
C SER A 133 14.28 7.07 8.56
N CYS A 134 13.30 6.77 7.70
CA CYS A 134 13.24 5.53 6.94
C CYS A 134 14.46 5.39 6.02
N LYS A 135 14.80 6.45 5.26
CA LYS A 135 15.94 6.43 4.34
C LYS A 135 17.26 6.19 5.07
N GLU A 136 17.52 6.93 6.15
CA GLU A 136 18.72 6.74 6.99
C GLU A 136 18.85 5.30 7.48
N LEU A 137 17.74 4.73 7.99
CA LEU A 137 17.72 3.37 8.50
C LEU A 137 17.97 2.33 7.39
N LEU A 138 17.45 2.56 6.18
CA LEU A 138 17.49 1.62 5.07
C LEU A 138 18.79 1.68 4.27
N ASP A 139 19.43 2.84 4.16
CA ASP A 139 20.69 3.00 3.43
C ASP A 139 21.91 2.51 4.23
N GLY A 140 21.87 2.63 5.56
CA GLY A 140 22.99 2.25 6.43
C GLY A 140 22.96 0.81 6.94
N ASN A 141 21.89 0.04 6.71
CA ASN A 141 21.67 -1.22 7.42
C ASN A 141 21.50 -2.42 6.49
N THR A 142 22.34 -3.44 6.68
CA THR A 142 22.28 -4.72 5.98
C THR A 142 21.35 -5.74 6.65
N ASP A 143 20.88 -5.47 7.88
CA ASP A 143 19.98 -6.35 8.62
C ASP A 143 18.55 -6.28 8.07
N GLN A 144 18.07 -7.43 7.62
CA GLN A 144 16.74 -7.58 7.04
C GLN A 144 15.61 -7.20 8.01
N TYR A 145 15.73 -7.52 9.30
CA TYR A 145 14.69 -7.19 10.28
C TYR A 145 14.55 -5.69 10.48
N THR A 146 15.68 -4.98 10.53
CA THR A 146 15.72 -3.53 10.65
C THR A 146 15.13 -2.88 9.41
N ARG A 147 15.48 -3.36 8.22
CA ARG A 147 14.90 -2.86 6.97
C ARG A 147 13.40 -3.09 6.89
N LEU A 148 12.93 -4.30 7.23
CA LEU A 148 11.51 -4.62 7.35
C LEU A 148 10.80 -3.64 8.28
N ASN A 149 11.32 -3.43 9.49
CA ASN A 149 10.67 -2.55 10.46
C ASN A 149 10.69 -1.08 10.04
N GLY A 150 11.77 -0.59 9.45
CA GLY A 150 11.83 0.74 8.85
C GLY A 150 10.81 0.94 7.73
N SER A 151 10.63 -0.08 6.89
CA SER A 151 9.68 -0.03 5.77
C SER A 151 8.21 -0.02 6.22
N ARG A 152 7.88 -0.51 7.43
CA ARG A 152 6.49 -0.53 7.95
C ARG A 152 5.85 0.84 8.08
N ALA A 153 6.65 1.90 8.16
CA ALA A 153 6.17 3.28 8.21
C ALA A 153 5.78 3.84 6.83
N LEU A 154 6.21 3.23 5.72
CA LEU A 154 5.97 3.76 4.36
C LEU A 154 4.48 3.82 3.96
N PRO A 155 3.60 2.88 4.35
CA PRO A 155 2.16 3.01 4.12
C PRO A 155 1.55 4.24 4.80
N ALA A 156 2.04 4.61 5.98
CA ALA A 156 1.54 5.80 6.69
C ALA A 156 1.83 7.07 5.88
N LEU A 157 3.00 7.17 5.24
CA LEU A 157 3.33 8.28 4.33
C LEU A 157 2.32 8.38 3.17
N GLY A 158 2.00 7.22 2.55
CA GLY A 158 1.02 7.13 1.49
C GLY A 158 -0.38 7.59 1.91
N ILE A 159 -0.80 7.26 3.13
CA ILE A 159 -2.08 7.67 3.72
C ILE A 159 -2.07 9.17 4.07
N GLY A 160 -0.97 9.67 4.64
CA GLY A 160 -0.77 11.07 5.01
C GLY A 160 -1.02 12.04 3.85
N LEU A 161 -0.56 11.68 2.65
CA LEU A 161 -0.83 12.42 1.40
C LEU A 161 -2.31 12.66 1.11
N GLY A 162 -3.16 11.70 1.45
CA GLY A 162 -4.61 11.74 1.23
C GLY A 162 -5.39 12.35 2.39
N SER A 163 -4.71 12.83 3.43
CA SER A 163 -5.36 13.38 4.63
C SER A 163 -6.16 14.64 4.30
N ARG A 164 -7.35 14.73 4.91
CA ARG A 164 -8.31 15.80 4.65
C ARG A 164 -8.83 16.42 5.94
N THR A 165 -9.22 17.68 5.84
CA THR A 165 -9.97 18.42 6.86
C THR A 165 -11.45 18.05 6.87
N LYS A 166 -12.20 18.43 7.91
CA LYS A 166 -13.67 18.24 7.99
C LYS A 166 -14.45 18.84 6.83
N ASP A 167 -13.98 19.95 6.27
CA ASP A 167 -14.56 20.58 5.07
C ASP A 167 -14.04 19.93 3.77
N ASN A 168 -13.44 18.73 3.88
CA ASN A 168 -13.01 17.88 2.78
C ASN A 168 -11.89 18.48 1.91
N LYS A 169 -11.13 19.46 2.42
CA LYS A 169 -9.95 20.00 1.75
C LYS A 169 -8.74 19.13 2.03
N ALA A 170 -7.82 19.06 1.08
CA ALA A 170 -6.53 18.40 1.33
C ALA A 170 -5.77 19.18 2.41
N VAL A 171 -5.19 18.47 3.37
CA VAL A 171 -4.36 19.10 4.41
C VAL A 171 -3.07 19.64 3.79
N LEU A 172 -2.40 18.84 2.97
CA LEU A 172 -1.21 19.27 2.25
C LEU A 172 -1.59 19.98 0.96
N ASP A 173 -0.86 21.06 0.67
CA ASP A 173 -0.92 21.69 -0.63
C ASP A 173 -0.28 20.77 -1.71
N LEU A 174 -0.51 21.12 -2.98
CA LEU A 174 -0.03 20.33 -4.11
C LEU A 174 1.50 20.12 -4.07
N LYS A 175 2.24 21.17 -3.72
CA LYS A 175 3.71 21.12 -3.65
C LYS A 175 4.16 20.12 -2.59
N GLY A 176 3.53 20.17 -1.42
CA GLY A 176 3.79 19.27 -0.31
C GLY A 176 3.49 17.82 -0.64
N GLN A 177 2.33 17.56 -1.23
CA GLN A 177 1.96 16.21 -1.68
C GLN A 177 2.99 15.65 -2.67
N MET A 178 3.43 16.47 -3.62
CA MET A 178 4.40 16.08 -4.64
C MET A 178 5.78 15.78 -4.07
N GLU A 179 6.24 16.56 -3.09
CA GLU A 179 7.53 16.34 -2.44
C GLU A 179 7.56 15.00 -1.70
N VAL A 180 6.53 14.73 -0.88
CA VAL A 180 6.42 13.47 -0.12
C VAL A 180 6.24 12.28 -1.05
N ALA A 181 5.38 12.39 -2.07
CA ALA A 181 5.11 11.31 -3.02
C ALA A 181 6.37 10.95 -3.84
N THR A 182 7.14 11.95 -4.29
CA THR A 182 8.40 11.73 -5.02
C THR A 182 9.43 11.03 -4.14
N GLY A 183 9.58 11.50 -2.89
CA GLY A 183 10.51 10.92 -1.93
C GLY A 183 10.16 9.47 -1.56
N LEU A 184 8.88 9.20 -1.31
CA LEU A 184 8.36 7.85 -1.06
C LEU A 184 8.60 6.93 -2.26
N THR A 185 8.32 7.40 -3.48
CA THR A 185 8.50 6.59 -4.70
C THR A 185 9.97 6.26 -4.92
N SER A 186 10.87 7.24 -4.76
CA SER A 186 12.31 6.99 -4.86
C SER A 186 12.76 5.94 -3.85
N LEU A 187 12.37 6.07 -2.59
CA LEU A 187 12.76 5.12 -1.55
C LEU A 187 12.17 3.72 -1.81
N ALA A 188 10.91 3.63 -2.24
CA ALA A 188 10.28 2.37 -2.59
C ALA A 188 11.00 1.68 -3.76
N ASN A 189 11.34 2.42 -4.81
CA ASN A 189 12.12 1.91 -5.94
C ASN A 189 13.47 1.37 -5.48
N ASP A 190 14.18 2.09 -4.62
CA ASP A 190 15.48 1.66 -4.10
C ASP A 190 15.36 0.38 -3.25
N ILE A 191 14.34 0.29 -2.38
CA ILE A 191 14.06 -0.92 -1.59
C ILE A 191 13.75 -2.09 -2.51
N SER A 192 12.83 -1.91 -3.47
CA SER A 192 12.39 -3.00 -4.35
C SER A 192 13.50 -3.45 -5.28
N ALA A 193 14.28 -2.53 -5.86
CA ALA A 193 15.44 -2.88 -6.67
C ALA A 193 16.47 -3.71 -5.87
N LYS A 194 16.78 -3.29 -4.63
CA LYS A 194 17.67 -4.05 -3.73
C LYS A 194 17.08 -5.41 -3.35
N ALA A 195 15.78 -5.48 -3.06
CA ALA A 195 15.10 -6.71 -2.68
C ALA A 195 15.02 -7.74 -3.82
N PHE A 196 14.90 -7.27 -5.06
CA PHE A 196 14.82 -8.14 -6.25
C PHE A 196 16.17 -8.54 -6.83
N ALA A 197 17.19 -7.69 -6.68
CA ALA A 197 18.54 -7.97 -7.17
C ALA A 197 19.43 -8.72 -6.18
N GLY A 198 19.11 -8.69 -4.87
CA GLY A 198 20.01 -9.13 -3.80
C GLY A 198 19.81 -10.56 -3.29
N ASN A 199 20.91 -11.13 -2.77
CA ASN A 199 20.92 -12.29 -1.87
C ASN A 199 21.58 -11.85 -0.54
N PRO A 200 20.89 -11.86 0.62
CA PRO A 200 19.54 -12.38 0.85
C PRO A 200 18.43 -11.46 0.33
N ARG A 201 17.35 -12.11 -0.11
CA ARG A 201 16.13 -11.49 -0.61
C ARG A 201 15.38 -10.82 0.54
N ASP A 202 15.04 -9.54 0.42
CA ASP A 202 14.28 -8.80 1.45
C ASP A 202 12.83 -8.55 1.01
N ASP A 203 12.09 -9.64 0.87
CA ASP A 203 10.69 -9.62 0.45
C ASP A 203 9.80 -8.87 1.45
N GLY A 204 10.17 -8.89 2.73
CA GLY A 204 9.46 -8.17 3.79
C GLY A 204 9.51 -6.65 3.58
N ALA A 205 10.69 -6.08 3.37
CA ALA A 205 10.81 -4.65 3.10
C ALA A 205 10.14 -4.26 1.77
N ALA A 206 10.29 -5.10 0.73
CA ALA A 206 9.64 -4.89 -0.56
C ALA A 206 8.10 -4.85 -0.43
N LEU A 207 7.52 -5.71 0.40
CA LEU A 207 6.07 -5.74 0.65
C LEU A 207 5.55 -4.41 1.17
N TYR A 208 6.21 -3.83 2.17
CA TYR A 208 5.76 -2.56 2.74
C TYR A 208 6.09 -1.36 1.85
N ALA A 209 7.17 -1.42 1.06
CA ALA A 209 7.44 -0.43 0.02
C ALA A 209 6.30 -0.38 -1.01
N MET A 210 5.86 -1.54 -1.52
CA MET A 210 4.73 -1.61 -2.45
C MET A 210 3.42 -1.14 -1.82
N ARG A 211 3.18 -1.46 -0.55
CA ARG A 211 2.01 -0.93 0.19
C ARG A 211 2.06 0.59 0.29
N GLY A 212 3.24 1.16 0.57
CA GLY A 212 3.46 2.62 0.54
C GLY A 212 3.09 3.24 -0.80
N VAL A 213 3.64 2.69 -1.90
CA VAL A 213 3.34 3.15 -3.27
C VAL A 213 1.84 3.02 -3.60
N LYS A 214 1.21 1.91 -3.22
CA LYS A 214 -0.23 1.70 -3.42
C LYS A 214 -1.07 2.75 -2.70
N GLU A 215 -0.83 2.98 -1.40
CA GLU A 215 -1.59 3.98 -0.64
C GLU A 215 -1.33 5.39 -1.16
N MET A 216 -0.10 5.68 -1.61
CA MET A 216 0.21 6.94 -2.29
C MET A 216 -0.63 7.13 -3.55
N TYR A 217 -0.63 6.17 -4.49
CA TYR A 217 -1.43 6.29 -5.71
C TYR A 217 -2.92 6.44 -5.40
N ARG A 218 -3.43 5.68 -4.43
CA ARG A 218 -4.81 5.80 -3.96
C ARG A 218 -5.13 7.20 -3.43
N SER A 219 -4.25 7.75 -2.60
CA SER A 219 -4.38 9.10 -2.05
C SER A 219 -4.36 10.18 -3.15
N LEU A 220 -3.44 10.06 -4.11
CA LEU A 220 -3.34 10.97 -5.26
C LEU A 220 -4.58 10.87 -6.16
N ALA A 221 -5.14 9.68 -6.37
CA ALA A 221 -6.37 9.50 -7.13
C ALA A 221 -7.57 10.13 -6.40
N ALA A 222 -7.65 9.97 -5.08
CA ALA A 222 -8.72 10.53 -4.26
C ALA A 222 -8.69 12.06 -4.19
N THR A 223 -7.56 12.73 -4.48
CA THR A 223 -7.47 14.19 -4.50
C THR A 223 -7.96 14.84 -5.80
N LEU A 224 -8.29 14.05 -6.82
CA LEU A 224 -8.72 14.54 -8.14
C LEU A 224 -10.13 15.15 -8.21
N PRO A 225 -11.19 14.57 -7.61
CA PRO A 225 -12.55 15.04 -7.83
C PRO A 225 -12.96 16.30 -7.03
N LEU A 226 -12.13 16.78 -6.09
CA LEU A 226 -12.58 17.72 -5.03
C LEU A 226 -11.77 19.02 -4.96
N ARG A 227 -11.20 19.42 -6.10
CA ARG A 227 -10.34 20.59 -6.23
C ARG A 227 -11.13 21.89 -6.30
N THR A 228 -10.61 22.94 -5.69
CA THR A 228 -11.07 24.31 -5.93
C THR A 228 -10.89 24.68 -7.40
N ASP A 229 -11.60 25.68 -7.93
CA ASP A 229 -11.51 26.05 -9.36
C ASP A 229 -10.09 26.49 -9.77
N ARG A 230 -9.28 26.98 -8.82
CA ARG A 230 -7.87 27.29 -9.02
C ARG A 230 -7.01 26.02 -9.17
N GLU A 231 -7.32 24.97 -8.42
CA GLU A 231 -6.64 23.67 -8.46
C GLU A 231 -7.13 22.79 -9.63
N LYS A 232 -8.37 22.95 -10.09
CA LYS A 232 -8.86 22.28 -11.31
C LYS A 232 -8.05 22.73 -12.54
N LYS A 233 -7.67 24.00 -12.62
CA LYS A 233 -6.80 24.54 -13.68
C LYS A 233 -5.37 23.97 -13.66
N ALA A 234 -4.90 23.49 -12.51
CA ALA A 234 -3.55 22.94 -12.36
C ALA A 234 -3.41 21.49 -12.88
N GLY A 235 -4.51 20.82 -13.25
CA GLY A 235 -4.47 19.44 -13.77
C GLY A 235 -4.15 18.38 -12.71
N PRO A 236 -4.45 17.09 -12.95
CA PRO A 236 -4.31 16.01 -11.97
C PRO A 236 -2.95 15.99 -11.26
N VAL A 237 -2.91 15.65 -9.95
CA VAL A 237 -1.62 15.49 -9.24
C VAL A 237 -0.96 14.31 -9.91
N SER A 238 0.15 14.55 -10.60
CA SER A 238 0.93 13.53 -11.26
C SER A 238 2.35 13.66 -10.78
N LEU A 239 2.93 12.53 -10.39
CA LEU A 239 4.35 12.43 -10.07
C LEU A 239 5.18 12.92 -11.27
N PRO A 240 6.45 13.33 -11.05
CA PRO A 240 7.36 13.52 -12.16
C PRO A 240 7.35 12.26 -13.03
N GLN A 241 7.17 12.45 -14.34
CA GLN A 241 6.87 11.36 -15.26
C GLN A 241 7.97 10.28 -15.23
N ASP A 242 9.23 10.68 -15.15
CA ASP A 242 10.39 9.78 -15.05
C ASP A 242 10.37 8.92 -13.78
N VAL A 243 10.00 9.51 -12.65
CA VAL A 243 9.89 8.82 -11.35
C VAL A 243 8.73 7.81 -11.38
N GLU A 244 7.60 8.23 -11.93
CA GLU A 244 6.41 7.38 -12.05
C GLU A 244 6.63 6.23 -13.04
N GLU A 245 7.20 6.50 -14.21
CA GLU A 245 7.52 5.50 -15.23
C GLU A 245 8.45 4.42 -14.69
N LYS A 246 9.54 4.83 -14.02
CA LYS A 246 10.50 3.88 -13.41
C LYS A 246 9.83 2.98 -12.37
N ASN A 247 8.94 3.54 -11.55
CA ASN A 247 8.20 2.77 -10.55
C ASN A 247 7.22 1.79 -11.21
N LEU A 248 6.46 2.24 -12.21
CA LEU A 248 5.53 1.37 -12.93
C LEU A 248 6.27 0.27 -13.71
N GLU A 249 7.42 0.58 -14.30
CA GLU A 249 8.27 -0.40 -15.00
C GLU A 249 8.77 -1.47 -14.03
N LEU A 250 9.26 -1.07 -12.86
CA LEU A 250 9.71 -2.00 -11.81
C LEU A 250 8.57 -2.90 -11.33
N LEU A 251 7.39 -2.33 -11.04
CA LEU A 251 6.22 -3.10 -10.63
C LEU A 251 5.75 -4.06 -11.73
N ALA A 252 5.68 -3.60 -12.98
CA ALA A 252 5.25 -4.40 -14.10
C ALA A 252 6.22 -5.55 -14.39
N SER A 253 7.52 -5.27 -14.38
CA SER A 253 8.57 -6.29 -14.53
C SER A 253 8.42 -7.33 -13.43
N PHE A 254 8.32 -6.92 -12.17
CA PHE A 254 8.19 -7.86 -11.05
C PHE A 254 6.95 -8.76 -11.15
N VAL A 255 5.80 -8.22 -11.55
CA VAL A 255 4.56 -9.01 -11.70
C VAL A 255 4.69 -10.07 -12.79
N LEU A 256 5.37 -9.75 -13.89
CA LEU A 256 5.48 -10.62 -15.06
C LEU A 256 6.71 -11.54 -15.02
N SER A 257 7.69 -11.27 -14.17
CA SER A 257 8.85 -12.13 -14.00
C SER A 257 8.47 -13.49 -13.40
N PRO A 258 9.01 -14.60 -13.93
CA PRO A 258 8.91 -15.90 -13.27
C PRO A 258 9.45 -15.82 -11.84
N PRO A 259 8.83 -16.51 -10.87
CA PRO A 259 9.32 -16.52 -9.52
C PRO A 259 10.71 -17.16 -9.45
N ALA A 260 11.68 -16.45 -8.85
CA ALA A 260 12.98 -17.03 -8.50
C ALA A 260 12.88 -17.69 -7.12
N TYR A 261 12.38 -18.92 -7.06
CA TYR A 261 12.40 -19.73 -5.83
C TYR A 261 13.75 -20.42 -5.65
N LEU A 262 14.22 -20.55 -4.40
CA LEU A 262 15.33 -21.47 -4.11
C LEU A 262 14.86 -22.91 -4.37
N SER A 263 15.78 -23.78 -4.80
CA SER A 263 15.45 -25.20 -5.01
C SER A 263 14.95 -25.82 -3.71
N GLY A 264 13.73 -26.35 -3.72
CA GLY A 264 13.08 -26.89 -2.52
C GLY A 264 12.39 -25.85 -1.63
N ALA A 265 12.05 -24.66 -2.17
CA ALA A 265 11.33 -23.63 -1.45
C ALA A 265 10.09 -24.18 -0.71
N LEU A 266 9.94 -23.78 0.54
CA LEU A 266 8.83 -24.22 1.38
C LEU A 266 7.51 -23.63 0.86
N PRO A 267 6.37 -24.31 1.09
CA PRO A 267 5.06 -23.79 0.70
C PRO A 267 4.79 -22.35 1.18
N ASP A 268 5.26 -22.01 2.39
CA ASP A 268 5.09 -20.67 2.95
C ASP A 268 5.89 -19.59 2.22
N GLU A 269 7.09 -19.92 1.71
CA GLU A 269 7.90 -19.00 0.90
C GLU A 269 7.22 -18.71 -0.44
N ILE A 270 6.64 -19.75 -1.05
CA ILE A 270 5.85 -19.63 -2.28
C ILE A 270 4.62 -18.73 -2.03
N GLN A 271 3.91 -18.92 -0.90
CA GLN A 271 2.78 -18.06 -0.53
C GLN A 271 3.22 -16.62 -0.21
N GLY A 272 4.38 -16.43 0.42
CA GLY A 272 4.97 -15.12 0.70
C GLY A 272 5.24 -14.34 -0.58
N TYR A 273 5.84 -14.99 -1.59
CA TYR A 273 6.04 -14.38 -2.90
C TYR A 273 4.71 -13.98 -3.57
N LYS A 274 3.70 -14.86 -3.54
CA LYS A 274 2.37 -14.57 -4.11
C LYS A 274 1.70 -13.38 -3.41
N LEU A 275 1.90 -13.23 -2.10
CA LEU A 275 1.43 -12.05 -1.35
C LEU A 275 2.15 -10.77 -1.79
N LEU A 276 3.47 -10.83 -2.01
CA LEU A 276 4.25 -9.70 -2.49
C LEU A 276 3.82 -9.28 -3.91
N ARG A 277 3.69 -10.23 -4.82
CA ARG A 277 3.21 -10.02 -6.19
C ARG A 277 1.80 -9.43 -6.23
N ARG A 278 0.92 -9.89 -5.34
CA ARG A 278 -0.42 -9.31 -5.15
C ARG A 278 -0.37 -7.83 -4.77
N GLU A 279 0.53 -7.41 -3.89
CA GLU A 279 0.66 -5.98 -3.54
C GLU A 279 1.21 -5.15 -4.71
N ALA A 280 2.10 -5.70 -5.53
CA ALA A 280 2.54 -5.05 -6.76
C ALA A 280 1.37 -4.84 -7.75
N ILE A 281 0.52 -5.87 -7.94
CA ILE A 281 -0.71 -5.79 -8.75
C ILE A 281 -1.64 -4.69 -8.22
N ARG A 282 -1.84 -4.62 -6.90
CA ARG A 282 -2.66 -3.57 -6.28
C ARG A 282 -2.08 -2.17 -6.46
N ALA A 283 -0.75 -2.02 -6.39
CA ALA A 283 -0.08 -0.75 -6.65
C ALA A 283 -0.27 -0.29 -8.10
N LEU A 284 -0.11 -1.21 -9.07
CA LEU A 284 -0.41 -0.95 -10.49
C LEU A 284 -1.87 -0.57 -10.71
N ALA A 285 -2.80 -1.31 -10.10
CA ALA A 285 -4.24 -1.02 -10.16
C ALA A 285 -4.57 0.37 -9.61
N ALA A 286 -3.97 0.75 -8.48
CA ALA A 286 -4.21 2.04 -7.83
C ALA A 286 -3.74 3.25 -8.67
N ASN A 287 -2.77 3.04 -9.57
CA ASN A 287 -2.30 4.10 -10.49
C ASN A 287 -3.37 4.51 -11.51
N GLY A 288 -4.20 3.56 -11.95
CA GLY A 288 -5.36 3.83 -12.82
C GLY A 288 -5.04 4.29 -14.25
N LYS A 289 -3.77 4.31 -14.68
CA LYS A 289 -3.36 4.68 -16.04
C LYS A 289 -3.35 3.50 -16.99
N THR A 290 -3.65 3.78 -18.26
CA THR A 290 -3.62 2.81 -19.35
C THR A 290 -2.17 2.52 -19.78
N LYS A 291 -1.38 3.59 -19.93
CA LYS A 291 0.00 3.62 -20.40
C LYS A 291 0.75 4.82 -19.82
N LEU A 292 2.05 4.65 -19.56
CA LEU A 292 2.96 5.74 -19.24
C LEU A 292 4.34 5.41 -19.83
N GLY A 293 4.81 6.24 -20.76
CA GLY A 293 6.04 5.98 -21.51
C GLY A 293 5.99 4.66 -22.26
N LYS A 294 6.93 3.77 -21.96
CA LYS A 294 6.98 2.40 -22.51
C LYS A 294 6.18 1.38 -21.69
N THR A 295 5.79 1.73 -20.47
CA THR A 295 5.11 0.83 -19.54
C THR A 295 3.62 0.89 -19.75
N SER A 296 2.95 -0.27 -19.78
CA SER A 296 1.48 -0.34 -19.80
C SER A 296 0.97 -1.10 -18.59
N PRO A 297 0.57 -0.39 -17.51
CA PRO A 297 -0.05 -1.00 -16.35
C PRO A 297 -1.29 -1.81 -16.73
N ALA A 298 -2.14 -1.28 -17.62
CA ALA A 298 -3.32 -1.99 -18.10
C ALA A 298 -2.98 -3.31 -18.78
N LEU A 299 -1.98 -3.33 -19.65
CA LEU A 299 -1.54 -4.56 -20.31
C LEU A 299 -0.98 -5.56 -19.30
N THR A 300 -0.24 -5.10 -18.30
CA THR A 300 0.25 -5.97 -17.21
C THR A 300 -0.91 -6.61 -16.44
N LEU A 301 -1.92 -5.83 -16.05
CA LEU A 301 -3.10 -6.35 -15.35
C LEU A 301 -3.92 -7.29 -16.25
N ALA A 302 -4.04 -6.98 -17.53
CA ALA A 302 -4.65 -7.87 -18.52
C ALA A 302 -3.90 -9.22 -18.62
N LYS A 303 -2.56 -9.19 -18.63
CA LYS A 303 -1.72 -10.40 -18.61
C LYS A 303 -1.93 -11.26 -17.37
N VAL A 304 -2.21 -10.65 -16.22
CA VAL A 304 -2.57 -11.39 -14.98
C VAL A 304 -3.89 -12.16 -15.15
N LEU A 305 -4.86 -11.60 -15.89
CA LEU A 305 -6.14 -12.27 -16.17
C LEU A 305 -6.05 -13.31 -17.29
N THR A 306 -5.22 -13.07 -18.31
CA THR A 306 -5.02 -14.03 -19.40
C THR A 306 -4.08 -15.13 -18.94
N ARG A 307 -4.61 -16.23 -18.38
CA ARG A 307 -3.82 -17.44 -18.10
C ARG A 307 -3.09 -17.88 -19.38
N PRO A 308 -1.75 -17.83 -19.48
CA PRO A 308 -1.07 -18.34 -20.66
C PRO A 308 -1.22 -19.86 -20.68
N ARG A 309 -2.11 -20.39 -21.54
CA ARG A 309 -2.43 -21.83 -21.60
C ARG A 309 -1.23 -22.72 -21.93
N ASN A 310 -0.13 -22.15 -22.46
CA ASN A 310 1.03 -22.90 -22.97
C ASN A 310 2.36 -22.58 -22.28
N GLN A 311 2.39 -21.82 -21.18
CA GLN A 311 3.63 -21.69 -20.40
C GLN A 311 3.68 -22.80 -19.35
N ALA A 312 4.26 -23.94 -19.72
CA ALA A 312 4.56 -25.03 -18.80
C ALA A 312 5.47 -24.60 -17.62
N ASN A 313 6.15 -23.44 -17.74
CA ASN A 313 6.94 -22.80 -16.68
C ASN A 313 6.20 -21.71 -15.88
N LEU A 314 4.89 -21.57 -16.08
CA LEU A 314 3.94 -20.89 -15.18
C LEU A 314 3.14 -21.92 -14.36
N ALA A 315 3.76 -23.07 -14.03
CA ALA A 315 3.16 -24.07 -13.13
C ALA A 315 2.64 -23.43 -11.82
N ASP A 316 3.19 -22.26 -11.48
CA ASP A 316 2.81 -21.23 -10.50
C ASP A 316 1.85 -20.13 -11.01
N SER A 317 0.69 -20.50 -11.55
CA SER A 317 -0.38 -19.57 -11.99
C SER A 317 -0.70 -18.46 -10.98
N PHE A 318 -1.12 -17.28 -11.47
CA PHE A 318 -1.63 -16.20 -10.61
C PHE A 318 -2.77 -16.73 -9.74
N ARG A 319 -2.67 -16.52 -8.42
CA ARG A 319 -3.70 -16.94 -7.46
C ARG A 319 -5.01 -16.19 -7.74
N LEU A 320 -6.12 -16.80 -7.35
CA LEU A 320 -7.45 -16.23 -7.61
C LEU A 320 -7.59 -14.79 -7.09
N ASP A 321 -7.03 -14.47 -5.94
CA ASP A 321 -7.08 -13.12 -5.37
C ASP A 321 -6.15 -12.09 -6.05
N GLU A 322 -5.06 -12.55 -6.67
CA GLU A 322 -4.22 -11.73 -7.56
C GLU A 322 -5.02 -11.35 -8.81
N GLN A 323 -5.74 -12.32 -9.39
CA GLN A 323 -6.62 -12.08 -10.53
C GLN A 323 -7.80 -11.18 -10.17
N VAL A 324 -8.41 -11.35 -8.98
CA VAL A 324 -9.45 -10.43 -8.49
C VAL A 324 -8.91 -9.00 -8.43
N ASP A 325 -7.73 -8.78 -7.83
CA ASP A 325 -7.15 -7.45 -7.70
C ASP A 325 -6.75 -6.86 -9.08
N ALA A 326 -6.33 -7.68 -10.04
CA ALA A 326 -6.08 -7.24 -11.41
C ALA A 326 -7.37 -6.87 -12.16
N ALA A 327 -8.45 -7.65 -11.99
CA ALA A 327 -9.76 -7.35 -12.57
C ALA A 327 -10.36 -6.06 -12.00
N ILE A 328 -10.22 -5.84 -10.69
CA ILE A 328 -10.57 -4.56 -10.05
C ILE A 328 -9.79 -3.42 -10.68
N GLY A 329 -8.47 -3.58 -10.84
CA GLY A 329 -7.62 -2.56 -11.47
C GLY A 329 -8.08 -2.24 -12.89
N LEU A 330 -8.26 -3.24 -13.74
CA LEU A 330 -8.75 -3.05 -15.12
C LEU A 330 -10.11 -2.36 -15.18
N ALA A 331 -11.03 -2.70 -14.26
CA ALA A 331 -12.33 -2.05 -14.16
C ALA A 331 -12.24 -0.57 -13.76
N GLN A 332 -11.21 -0.19 -13.01
CA GLN A 332 -10.99 1.16 -12.49
C GLN A 332 -10.09 2.03 -13.37
N ILE A 333 -9.42 1.45 -14.38
CA ILE A 333 -8.61 2.22 -15.32
C ILE A 333 -9.53 3.19 -16.06
N ARG A 334 -9.09 4.44 -16.13
CA ARG A 334 -9.83 5.47 -16.86
C ARG A 334 -9.92 5.06 -18.32
N LEU A 335 -11.15 5.02 -18.84
CA LEU A 335 -11.41 4.76 -20.24
C LEU A 335 -10.92 5.96 -21.07
N GLU A 336 -9.62 6.00 -21.33
CA GLU A 336 -9.02 6.95 -22.26
C GLU A 336 -9.37 6.56 -23.70
N LYS A 337 -9.34 7.54 -24.61
CA LYS A 337 -9.78 7.38 -26.00
C LYS A 337 -9.06 6.24 -26.76
N ASP A 338 -7.82 5.95 -26.38
CA ASP A 338 -6.97 4.94 -27.03
C ASP A 338 -6.93 3.60 -26.28
N PHE A 339 -7.64 3.49 -25.17
CA PHE A 339 -7.75 2.23 -24.43
C PHE A 339 -8.88 1.38 -25.01
N ASN A 340 -8.56 0.13 -25.35
CA ASN A 340 -9.57 -0.82 -25.83
C ASN A 340 -10.44 -1.30 -24.64
N SER A 341 -11.43 -0.47 -24.29
CA SER A 341 -12.39 -0.72 -23.21
C SER A 341 -13.14 -2.04 -23.38
N ASP A 342 -13.38 -2.43 -24.62
CA ASP A 342 -14.11 -3.65 -24.93
C ASP A 342 -13.28 -4.89 -24.66
N LEU A 343 -12.00 -4.87 -25.03
CA LEU A 343 -11.05 -5.93 -24.68
C LEU A 343 -10.92 -6.05 -23.15
N ALA A 344 -10.78 -4.93 -22.44
CA ALA A 344 -10.71 -4.95 -20.98
C ALA A 344 -11.99 -5.53 -20.35
N ALA A 345 -13.17 -5.11 -20.83
CA ALA A 345 -14.44 -5.66 -20.39
C ALA A 345 -14.59 -7.15 -20.72
N SER A 346 -14.11 -7.60 -21.88
CA SER A 346 -14.09 -9.01 -22.24
C SER A 346 -13.21 -9.84 -21.30
N LEU A 347 -12.01 -9.34 -20.95
CA LEU A 347 -11.10 -10.03 -20.04
C LEU A 347 -11.66 -10.11 -18.61
N VAL A 348 -12.20 -8.99 -18.11
CA VAL A 348 -12.86 -8.94 -16.81
C VAL A 348 -14.10 -9.84 -16.79
N GLY A 349 -14.92 -9.83 -17.85
CA GLY A 349 -16.07 -10.71 -18.01
C GLY A 349 -15.70 -12.19 -17.98
N GLN A 350 -14.66 -12.59 -18.72
CA GLN A 350 -14.15 -13.97 -18.69
C GLN A 350 -13.72 -14.38 -17.29
N PHE A 351 -12.94 -13.53 -16.61
CA PHE A 351 -12.52 -13.77 -15.25
C PHE A 351 -13.72 -13.93 -14.30
N LEU A 352 -14.74 -13.07 -14.43
CA LEU A 352 -15.94 -13.12 -13.59
C LEU A 352 -16.72 -14.42 -13.76
N THR A 353 -16.84 -14.95 -14.99
CA THR A 353 -17.47 -16.26 -15.22
C THR A 353 -16.69 -17.37 -14.49
N GLU A 354 -15.37 -17.39 -14.59
CA GLU A 354 -14.52 -18.37 -13.88
C GLU A 354 -14.60 -18.21 -12.35
N TYR A 355 -14.69 -16.96 -11.87
CA TYR A 355 -14.81 -16.63 -10.46
C TYR A 355 -16.15 -17.08 -9.87
N LEU A 356 -17.25 -16.87 -10.61
CA LEU A 356 -18.60 -17.30 -10.24
C LEU A 356 -18.72 -18.82 -10.20
N ALA A 357 -18.15 -19.52 -11.19
CA ALA A 357 -18.12 -20.98 -11.20
C ALA A 357 -17.39 -21.54 -9.97
N GLN A 358 -16.20 -21.01 -9.66
CA GLN A 358 -15.44 -21.42 -8.47
C GLN A 358 -16.16 -21.13 -7.14
N TYR A 359 -16.96 -20.07 -7.07
CA TYR A 359 -17.83 -19.81 -5.93
C TYR A 359 -18.90 -20.89 -5.79
N GLY A 360 -19.61 -21.20 -6.88
CA GLY A 360 -20.66 -22.24 -6.89
C GLY A 360 -20.12 -23.61 -6.49
N ASP A 361 -19.00 -24.03 -7.07
CA ASP A 361 -18.35 -25.32 -6.77
C ASP A 361 -18.00 -25.44 -5.28
N ARG A 362 -17.43 -24.37 -4.70
CA ARG A 362 -17.05 -24.34 -3.27
C ARG A 362 -18.24 -24.18 -2.33
N ALA A 363 -19.30 -23.50 -2.76
CA ALA A 363 -20.54 -23.41 -2.01
C ALA A 363 -21.18 -24.81 -1.91
N ASN A 364 -21.22 -25.55 -3.02
CA ASN A 364 -21.74 -26.92 -3.07
C ASN A 364 -20.89 -27.90 -2.24
N ALA A 365 -19.56 -27.70 -2.21
CA ALA A 365 -18.64 -28.51 -1.42
C ALA A 365 -18.60 -28.13 0.08
N GLY A 366 -19.24 -27.04 0.50
CA GLY A 366 -19.18 -26.54 1.88
C GLY A 366 -17.84 -25.88 2.26
N GLU A 367 -17.00 -25.53 1.29
CA GLU A 367 -15.62 -25.03 1.47
C GLU A 367 -15.49 -23.49 1.44
N MET A 368 -16.60 -22.79 1.66
CA MET A 368 -16.69 -21.33 1.57
C MET A 368 -15.77 -20.56 2.53
N LYS A 369 -15.25 -21.21 3.58
CA LYS A 369 -14.34 -20.59 4.56
C LYS A 369 -12.92 -20.39 4.03
N ALA A 370 -12.51 -21.14 3.01
CA ALA A 370 -11.13 -21.13 2.53
C ALA A 370 -10.76 -19.88 1.71
N PHE A 371 -11.74 -19.14 1.20
CA PHE A 371 -11.52 -17.95 0.40
C PHE A 371 -12.59 -16.88 0.69
N PRO A 372 -12.23 -15.60 0.88
CA PRO A 372 -13.18 -14.56 1.28
C PRO A 372 -13.98 -14.03 0.08
N PHE A 373 -14.81 -14.89 -0.53
CA PHE A 373 -15.58 -14.55 -1.73
C PHE A 373 -16.46 -13.32 -1.56
N ALA A 374 -17.21 -13.22 -0.47
CA ALA A 374 -18.11 -12.09 -0.23
C ALA A 374 -17.37 -10.73 -0.21
N TYR A 375 -16.17 -10.70 0.40
CA TYR A 375 -15.33 -9.49 0.44
C TYR A 375 -14.85 -9.11 -0.98
N HIS A 376 -14.41 -10.10 -1.75
CA HIS A 376 -13.94 -9.88 -3.11
C HIS A 376 -15.08 -9.49 -4.06
N ALA A 377 -16.27 -10.08 -3.89
CA ALA A 377 -17.46 -9.73 -4.63
C ALA A 377 -17.88 -8.27 -4.40
N ALA A 378 -17.90 -7.81 -3.14
CA ALA A 378 -18.22 -6.41 -2.80
C ALA A 378 -17.24 -5.42 -3.48
N ARG A 379 -15.94 -5.76 -3.50
CA ARG A 379 -14.91 -4.93 -4.14
C ARG A 379 -15.04 -4.90 -5.66
N LEU A 380 -15.26 -6.04 -6.30
CA LEU A 380 -15.52 -6.11 -7.75
C LEU A 380 -16.80 -5.36 -8.13
N ASN A 381 -17.86 -5.51 -7.34
CA ASN A 381 -19.13 -4.80 -7.55
C ASN A 381 -18.94 -3.28 -7.51
N THR A 382 -18.14 -2.80 -6.55
CA THR A 382 -17.76 -1.38 -6.45
C THR A 382 -16.94 -0.94 -7.67
N ALA A 383 -15.95 -1.73 -8.09
CA ALA A 383 -15.08 -1.41 -9.22
C ALA A 383 -15.84 -1.33 -10.57
N LEU A 384 -16.88 -2.14 -10.76
CA LEU A 384 -17.72 -2.15 -11.95
C LEU A 384 -18.80 -1.06 -11.97
N SER A 385 -18.86 -0.20 -10.95
CA SER A 385 -19.93 0.78 -10.82
C SER A 385 -19.96 1.77 -11.97
N ASP A 386 -18.81 2.34 -12.33
CA ASP A 386 -18.70 3.27 -13.46
C ASP A 386 -19.01 2.59 -14.80
N TRP A 387 -18.63 1.33 -14.96
CA TRP A 387 -18.91 0.56 -16.18
C TRP A 387 -20.41 0.34 -16.39
N SER A 388 -21.21 0.23 -15.33
CA SER A 388 -22.67 0.09 -15.44
C SER A 388 -23.39 1.34 -15.98
N ALA A 389 -22.67 2.46 -16.07
CA ALA A 389 -23.11 3.70 -16.71
C ALA A 389 -22.28 4.05 -17.96
N ALA A 390 -21.41 3.14 -18.42
CA ALA A 390 -20.54 3.39 -19.57
C ALA A 390 -21.36 3.63 -20.86
N PRO A 391 -20.86 4.49 -21.77
CA PRO A 391 -21.51 4.73 -23.05
C PRO A 391 -21.43 3.52 -23.99
N VAL A 392 -20.53 2.58 -23.73
CA VAL A 392 -20.34 1.39 -24.56
C VAL A 392 -21.33 0.29 -24.14
N PRO A 393 -22.30 -0.10 -25.00
CA PRO A 393 -23.41 -0.98 -24.60
C PRO A 393 -22.96 -2.34 -24.05
N GLY A 394 -21.94 -2.96 -24.67
CA GLY A 394 -21.41 -4.26 -24.23
C GLY A 394 -20.77 -4.19 -22.84
N VAL A 395 -19.95 -3.17 -22.59
CA VAL A 395 -19.33 -2.91 -21.28
C VAL A 395 -20.41 -2.68 -20.22
N LYS A 396 -21.40 -1.85 -20.54
CA LYS A 396 -22.53 -1.55 -19.67
C LYS A 396 -23.33 -2.78 -19.29
N LEU A 397 -23.73 -3.59 -20.28
CA LEU A 397 -24.54 -4.78 -20.06
C LEU A 397 -23.78 -5.84 -19.25
N MET A 398 -22.51 -6.10 -19.59
CA MET A 398 -21.65 -7.01 -18.84
C MET A 398 -21.54 -6.56 -17.37
N ALA A 399 -21.27 -5.27 -17.12
CA ALA A 399 -21.15 -4.74 -15.77
C ALA A 399 -22.45 -4.85 -14.98
N GLN A 400 -23.61 -4.50 -15.57
CA GLN A 400 -24.90 -4.61 -14.89
C GLN A 400 -25.21 -6.06 -14.47
N LYS A 401 -24.94 -7.00 -15.37
CA LYS A 401 -25.15 -8.44 -15.15
C LYS A 401 -24.22 -9.00 -14.08
N ALA A 402 -22.93 -8.73 -14.21
CA ALA A 402 -21.93 -9.11 -13.21
C ALA A 402 -22.26 -8.56 -11.82
N ARG A 403 -22.67 -7.30 -11.71
CA ARG A 403 -23.00 -6.67 -10.42
C ARG A 403 -24.18 -7.33 -9.73
N ALA A 404 -25.16 -7.84 -10.47
CA ALA A 404 -26.27 -8.62 -9.89
C ALA A 404 -25.76 -9.91 -9.22
N CYS A 405 -24.93 -10.69 -9.92
CA CYS A 405 -24.30 -11.90 -9.35
C CYS A 405 -23.43 -11.59 -8.13
N LEU A 406 -22.57 -10.58 -8.24
CA LEU A 406 -21.65 -10.18 -7.17
C LEU A 406 -22.40 -9.69 -5.93
N SER A 407 -23.53 -8.98 -6.10
CA SER A 407 -24.37 -8.55 -4.98
C SER A 407 -25.01 -9.74 -4.25
N ALA A 408 -25.38 -10.80 -4.96
CA ALA A 408 -25.87 -12.04 -4.35
C ALA A 408 -24.76 -12.77 -3.57
N MET A 409 -23.57 -12.87 -4.16
CA MET A 409 -22.38 -13.45 -3.49
C MET A 409 -21.97 -12.69 -2.23
N GLU A 410 -22.01 -11.35 -2.27
CA GLU A 410 -21.72 -10.48 -1.13
C GLU A 410 -22.63 -10.81 0.07
N LYS A 411 -23.92 -11.03 -0.21
CA LYS A 411 -24.92 -11.45 0.79
C LYS A 411 -24.81 -12.91 1.20
N ARG A 412 -23.83 -13.65 0.65
CA ARG A 412 -23.65 -15.11 0.84
C ARG A 412 -24.89 -15.90 0.45
N ASP A 413 -25.61 -15.39 -0.53
CA ASP A 413 -26.74 -16.12 -1.08
C ASP A 413 -26.20 -17.30 -1.89
N GLY A 414 -26.56 -18.53 -1.48
CA GLY A 414 -26.21 -19.75 -2.20
C GLY A 414 -26.89 -19.85 -3.57
N THR A 415 -27.90 -19.00 -3.83
CA THR A 415 -28.63 -18.92 -5.10
C THR A 415 -28.03 -17.92 -6.09
N ALA A 416 -26.81 -17.40 -5.84
CA ALA A 416 -26.09 -16.53 -6.77
C ALA A 416 -26.25 -17.09 -8.21
N GLN A 417 -26.99 -16.37 -9.04
CA GLN A 417 -27.71 -16.97 -10.16
C GLN A 417 -26.73 -17.50 -11.22
N PHE A 418 -26.58 -18.83 -11.29
CA PHE A 418 -25.80 -19.52 -12.33
C PHE A 418 -26.24 -19.12 -13.75
N GLN A 419 -27.53 -18.84 -13.95
CA GLN A 419 -28.10 -18.36 -15.20
C GLN A 419 -27.45 -17.05 -15.68
N GLU A 420 -27.08 -16.14 -14.76
CA GLU A 420 -26.43 -14.88 -15.13
C GLU A 420 -24.93 -15.07 -15.45
N ALA A 421 -24.27 -16.10 -14.90
CA ALA A 421 -22.90 -16.46 -15.28
C ALA A 421 -22.83 -17.02 -16.72
N GLU A 422 -23.83 -17.83 -17.11
CA GLU A 422 -23.99 -18.34 -18.48
C GLU A 422 -24.30 -17.20 -19.46
N LEU A 423 -25.09 -16.20 -19.03
CA LEU A 423 -25.36 -14.98 -19.79
C LEU A 423 -24.10 -14.11 -19.99
N ILE A 424 -23.27 -13.94 -18.96
CA ILE A 424 -21.96 -13.28 -19.11
C ILE A 424 -21.10 -14.02 -20.14
N GLN A 425 -21.19 -15.35 -20.18
CA GLN A 425 -20.48 -16.18 -21.15
C GLN A 425 -21.09 -16.13 -22.56
N THR A 426 -22.39 -15.89 -22.73
CA THR A 426 -23.05 -15.75 -24.05
C THR A 426 -22.92 -14.34 -24.62
N LEU A 427 -22.82 -13.30 -23.79
CA LEU A 427 -22.41 -11.95 -24.22
C LEU A 427 -21.04 -11.91 -24.92
N ARG A 428 -20.25 -12.98 -24.78
CA ARG A 428 -19.01 -13.23 -25.53
C ARG A 428 -19.25 -13.85 -26.91
N LYS A 429 -20.27 -14.71 -27.04
CA LYS A 429 -20.54 -15.54 -28.22
C LYS A 429 -21.40 -14.82 -29.27
N ASP A 430 -22.38 -14.03 -28.84
CA ASP A 430 -23.42 -13.46 -29.72
C ASP A 430 -23.19 -11.96 -30.06
N ASP A 431 -22.06 -11.62 -30.68
CA ASP A 431 -21.76 -10.28 -31.27
C ASP A 431 -21.35 -9.10 -30.34
N GLN A 432 -20.55 -8.20 -30.94
CA GLN A 432 -20.42 -6.74 -30.70
C GLN A 432 -19.35 -6.16 -29.76
N LEU A 433 -18.73 -6.90 -28.83
CA LEU A 433 -17.59 -6.36 -28.04
C LEU A 433 -16.25 -6.43 -28.79
N ILE A 434 -16.14 -7.20 -29.88
CA ILE A 434 -14.90 -7.33 -30.64
C ILE A 434 -15.20 -7.14 -32.12
N LYS A 435 -15.36 -5.89 -32.56
CA LYS A 435 -15.23 -5.52 -33.99
C LYS A 435 -13.80 -5.15 -34.38
N GLY A 436 -12.81 -5.66 -33.64
CA GLY A 436 -11.41 -5.42 -33.92
C GLY A 436 -10.60 -6.67 -33.67
N ASP A 437 -9.79 -7.02 -34.66
CA ASP A 437 -8.67 -7.95 -34.73
C ASP A 437 -7.60 -7.72 -33.61
N ALA A 438 -8.01 -7.40 -32.39
CA ALA A 438 -7.18 -6.89 -31.30
C ALA A 438 -6.68 -7.98 -30.36
N ALA A 439 -7.44 -9.06 -30.16
CA ALA A 439 -6.98 -10.21 -29.37
C ALA A 439 -5.92 -11.04 -30.12
N SER A 440 -6.01 -11.10 -31.45
CA SER A 440 -5.04 -11.68 -32.39
C SER A 440 -3.81 -10.80 -32.63
N LYS A 441 -3.92 -9.48 -32.40
CA LYS A 441 -2.81 -8.50 -32.51
C LYS A 441 -2.13 -8.14 -31.20
N ILE A 442 -2.42 -8.86 -30.10
CA ILE A 442 -1.47 -8.91 -28.99
C ILE A 442 -0.31 -9.78 -29.48
N GLU A 443 0.51 -9.25 -30.39
CA GLU A 443 1.82 -9.82 -30.64
C GLU A 443 2.58 -9.74 -29.32
N PHE A 444 2.90 -10.91 -28.78
CA PHE A 444 3.78 -11.06 -27.66
C PHE A 444 5.20 -10.86 -28.21
N PRO A 445 5.87 -9.71 -27.98
CA PRO A 445 7.29 -9.66 -28.27
C PRO A 445 7.94 -10.72 -27.38
N ALA A 446 8.52 -11.73 -28.02
CA ALA A 446 9.46 -12.62 -27.37
C ALA A 446 10.68 -11.79 -27.00
N ASN A 447 10.84 -11.50 -25.72
CA ASN A 447 12.11 -11.12 -25.11
C ASN A 447 12.23 -11.84 -23.78
#